data_AF-A0A146KI11-F1
#
_entry.id   AF-A0A146KI11-F1
#
_cell.length_a   1.000
_cell.length_b   1.000
_cell.length_c   1.000
_cell.angle_alpha   90.00
_cell.angle_beta   90.00
_cell.angle_gamma   90.00
#
_symmetry.space_group_name_H-M   'P 1'
#
loop_
_entity.id
_entity.type
_entity.pdbx_description
1 polymer ?
#
loop_
_entity_poly.entity_id
_entity_poly.type
_entity_poly.pdbx_seq_one_letter_code
_entity_poly.pdbx_strand_id
1 'polypeptide(L)'
;GLDEIIQLLDDNINLIQSMSSSSFKVFFLDIINAWDYKLSLTSEIIDVWIQVQQAWLYLEPIFASPDIVRQLPTESKNFKSVDVFCRKFMNTVQKR
;
A
#
# COMPACT_ATOMS: atom_id res chain seq x y z
N GLY A 1 -3.06 13.64 -4.95
CA GLY A 1 -1.71 13.06 -4.78
C GLY A 1 -1.74 11.93 -3.76
N LEU A 2 -0.66 11.14 -3.60
CA LEU A 2 -0.58 10.10 -2.56
C LEU A 2 -0.80 10.70 -1.16
N ASP A 3 -0.18 11.85 -0.88
CA ASP A 3 -0.31 12.55 0.41
C ASP A 3 -1.76 12.96 0.72
N GLU A 4 -2.54 13.35 -0.29
CA GLU A 4 -3.97 13.68 -0.11
C GLU A 4 -4.80 12.44 0.26
N ILE A 5 -4.45 11.26 -0.27
CA ILE A 5 -5.14 10.00 0.04
C ILE A 5 -4.82 9.58 1.47
N ILE A 6 -3.55 9.71 1.88
CA ILE A 6 -3.11 9.41 3.26
C ILE A 6 -3.79 10.36 4.23
N GLN A 7 -3.77 11.67 3.96
CA GLN A 7 -4.44 12.66 4.80
C GLN A 7 -5.94 12.36 4.95
N LEU A 8 -6.63 12.02 3.85
CA LEU A 8 -8.04 11.67 3.89
C LEU A 8 -8.29 10.40 4.72
N LEU A 9 -7.40 9.42 4.64
CA LEU A 9 -7.51 8.19 5.43
C LEU A 9 -7.33 8.50 6.93
N ASP A 10 -6.33 9.30 7.29
CA ASP A 10 -6.07 9.72 8.67
C ASP A 10 -7.24 10.52 9.25
N ASP A 11 -7.82 11.44 8.47
CA ASP A 11 -9.00 12.20 8.88
C ASP A 11 -10.20 11.28 9.18
N ASN A 12 -10.41 10.25 8.35
CA ASN A 12 -11.48 9.27 8.56
C ASN A 12 -11.22 8.37 9.78
N ILE A 13 -9.97 7.98 10.02
CA ILE A 13 -9.59 7.23 11.22
C ILE A 13 -9.88 8.07 12.48
N ASN A 14 -9.46 9.33 12.49
CA ASN A 14 -9.71 10.27 13.59
C ASN A 14 -11.20 10.48 13.85
N LEU A 15 -12.01 10.52 12.80
CA LEU A 15 -13.47 10.62 12.90
C LEU A 15 -14.07 9.37 13.56
N ILE A 16 -13.68 8.17 13.14
CA ILE A 16 -14.16 6.92 13.74
C ILE A 16 -13.75 6.79 15.21
N GLN A 17 -12.52 7.17 15.55
CA GLN A 17 -12.05 7.20 16.95
C GLN A 17 -12.85 8.18 17.82
N SER A 18 -13.19 9.35 17.26
CA SER A 18 -14.04 10.33 17.93
C SER A 18 -15.46 9.78 18.15
N MET A 19 -16.02 9.08 17.17
CA MET A 19 -17.32 8.40 17.29
C MET A 19 -17.29 7.27 18.34
N SER A 20 -16.19 6.51 18.41
CA SER A 20 -15.98 5.45 19.41
C SER A 20 -15.82 5.98 20.85
N SER A 21 -15.46 7.25 20.99
CA SER A 21 -15.36 7.95 22.28
C SER A 21 -16.69 8.58 22.73
N SER A 22 -17.69 8.64 21.85
CA SER A 22 -19.00 9.22 22.15
C SER A 22 -19.86 8.35 23.07
N SER A 23 -20.59 9.00 23.99
CA SER A 23 -21.58 8.34 24.86
C SER A 23 -22.71 7.65 24.09
N PHE A 24 -22.93 8.02 22.81
CA PHE A 24 -23.97 7.45 21.94
C PHE A 24 -23.51 6.25 21.10
N LYS A 25 -22.26 5.79 21.26
CA LYS A 25 -21.66 4.72 20.44
C LYS A 25 -22.40 3.38 20.48
N VAL A 26 -23.15 3.11 21.56
CA VAL A 26 -23.77 1.80 21.83
C VAL A 26 -24.66 1.33 20.67
N PHE A 27 -25.39 2.26 20.04
CA PHE A 27 -26.29 1.93 18.92
C PHE A 27 -25.55 1.69 17.58
N PHE A 28 -24.29 2.11 17.49
CA PHE A 28 -23.48 2.08 16.26
C PHE A 28 -22.21 1.25 16.40
N LEU A 29 -22.05 0.51 17.51
CA LEU A 29 -20.78 -0.12 17.87
C LEU A 29 -20.28 -1.09 16.79
N ASP A 30 -21.17 -1.90 16.22
CA ASP A 30 -20.81 -2.85 15.16
C ASP A 30 -20.34 -2.13 13.89
N ILE A 31 -20.98 -1.00 13.55
CA ILE A 31 -20.62 -0.19 12.38
C ILE A 31 -19.28 0.51 12.62
N ILE A 32 -19.09 1.09 13.81
CA ILE A 32 -17.84 1.74 14.22
C ILE A 32 -16.69 0.75 14.15
N ASN A 33 -16.83 -0.45 14.73
CA ASN A 33 -15.81 -1.48 14.72
C ASN A 33 -15.50 -1.99 13.30
N ALA A 34 -16.52 -2.16 12.46
CA ALA A 34 -16.31 -2.59 11.07
C ALA A 34 -15.52 -1.55 10.26
N TRP A 35 -15.82 -0.26 10.45
CA TRP A 35 -15.07 0.82 9.79
C TRP A 35 -13.68 0.99 10.37
N ASP A 36 -13.51 0.90 11.68
CA ASP A 36 -12.22 0.94 12.35
C ASP A 36 -11.28 -0.13 11.77
N TYR A 37 -11.73 -1.38 11.76
CA TYR A 37 -10.97 -2.49 11.15
C TYR A 37 -10.63 -2.23 9.68
N LYS A 38 -11.61 -1.76 8.89
CA LYS A 38 -11.41 -1.54 7.45
C LYS A 38 -10.41 -0.41 7.18
N LEU A 39 -10.47 0.69 7.93
CA LEU A 39 -9.57 1.83 7.76
C LEU A 39 -8.16 1.48 8.25
N SER A 40 -8.03 0.79 9.39
CA SER A 40 -6.73 0.29 9.86
C SER A 40 -6.07 -0.65 8.84
N LEU A 41 -6.83 -1.63 8.33
CA LEU A 41 -6.33 -2.55 7.30
C LEU A 41 -5.93 -1.79 6.02
N THR A 42 -6.70 -0.78 5.63
CA THR A 42 -6.37 0.04 4.45
C THR A 42 -5.07 0.81 4.66
N SER A 43 -4.85 1.36 5.86
CA SER A 43 -3.62 2.06 6.22
C SER A 43 -2.40 1.14 6.13
N GLU A 44 -2.48 -0.05 6.74
CA GLU A 44 -1.43 -1.07 6.67
C GLU A 44 -1.11 -1.49 5.23
N ILE A 45 -2.13 -1.68 4.39
CA ILE A 45 -1.95 -2.04 2.97
C ILE A 45 -1.22 -0.92 2.21
N ILE A 46 -1.60 0.34 2.44
CA ILE A 46 -0.96 1.50 1.80
C ILE A 46 0.51 1.60 2.21
N ASP A 47 0.82 1.44 3.50
CA ASP A 47 2.19 1.50 4.00
C ASP A 47 3.09 0.43 3.38
N VAL A 48 2.61 -0.82 3.34
CA VAL A 48 3.35 -1.92 2.73
C VAL A 48 3.52 -1.70 1.23
N TRP A 49 2.48 -1.20 0.55
CA TRP A 49 2.58 -0.90 -0.87
C TRP A 49 3.63 0.19 -1.13
N ILE A 50 3.61 1.31 -0.41
CA ILE A 50 4.60 2.38 -0.59
C ILE A 50 6.02 1.83 -0.44
N GLN A 51 6.27 1.01 0.58
CA GLN A 51 7.58 0.37 0.80
C GLN A 51 7.99 -0.52 -0.38
N VAL A 52 7.10 -1.37 -0.87
CA VAL A 52 7.35 -2.24 -2.04
C VAL A 52 7.61 -1.42 -3.29
N GLN A 53 6.84 -0.36 -3.52
CA GLN A 53 7.00 0.53 -4.68
C GLN A 53 8.34 1.27 -4.65
N GLN A 54 8.73 1.81 -3.48
CA GLN A 54 10.02 2.47 -3.31
C GLN A 54 11.19 1.53 -3.55
N ALA A 55 11.16 0.33 -2.96
CA ALA A 55 12.19 -0.68 -3.17
C ALA A 55 12.27 -1.12 -4.63
N TRP A 56 11.13 -1.33 -5.29
CA TRP A 56 11.08 -1.71 -6.70
C TRP A 56 11.66 -0.62 -7.62
N LEU A 57 11.27 0.65 -7.45
CA LEU A 57 11.79 1.76 -8.24
C LEU A 57 13.30 1.98 -8.04
N TYR A 58 13.81 1.71 -6.84
CA TYR A 58 15.25 1.75 -6.57
C TYR A 58 16.00 0.63 -7.29
N LEU A 59 15.44 -0.59 -7.29
CA LEU A 59 16.08 -1.77 -7.86
C LEU A 59 15.93 -1.87 -9.39
N GLU A 60 14.91 -1.27 -9.98
CA GLU A 60 14.66 -1.27 -11.43
C GLU A 60 15.88 -0.84 -12.26
N PRO A 61 16.48 0.34 -12.07
CA PRO A 61 17.63 0.78 -12.87
C PRO A 61 18.87 -0.09 -12.63
N ILE A 62 19.05 -0.64 -11.42
CA ILE A 62 20.17 -1.51 -11.07
C ILE A 62 20.09 -2.80 -11.88
N PHE A 63 18.93 -3.46 -11.89
CA PHE A 63 18.73 -4.72 -12.61
C PHE A 63 18.47 -4.55 -14.11
N ALA A 64 18.27 -3.32 -14.60
CA ALA A 64 18.29 -3.00 -16.01
C ALA A 64 19.71 -3.01 -16.62
N SER A 65 20.75 -2.87 -15.79
CA SER A 65 22.15 -2.86 -16.24
C SER A 65 22.60 -4.22 -16.77
N PRO A 66 23.08 -4.33 -18.04
CA PRO A 66 23.55 -5.58 -18.61
C PRO A 66 24.71 -6.22 -17.83
N ASP A 67 25.57 -5.41 -17.20
CA ASP A 67 26.69 -5.89 -16.41
C ASP A 67 26.23 -6.51 -15.08
N ILE A 68 25.24 -5.91 -14.41
CA ILE A 68 24.62 -6.48 -13.22
C ILE A 68 23.91 -7.80 -13.57
N VAL A 69 23.23 -7.88 -14.71
CA VAL A 69 22.59 -9.13 -15.15
C VAL A 69 23.59 -10.25 -15.36
N ARG A 70 24.80 -9.95 -15.86
CA ARG A 70 25.88 -10.92 -16.02
C ARG A 70 26.49 -11.35 -14.68
N GLN A 71 26.64 -10.43 -13.75
CA GLN A 71 27.23 -10.70 -12.43
C GLN A 71 26.27 -11.44 -11.49
N LEU A 72 24.98 -11.12 -11.56
CA LEU A 72 23.92 -11.63 -10.67
C LEU A 72 22.75 -12.22 -11.49
N PRO A 73 22.97 -13.32 -12.22
CA PRO A 73 21.97 -13.87 -13.14
C PRO A 73 20.72 -14.43 -12.44
N THR A 74 20.89 -15.01 -11.24
CA THR A 74 19.78 -15.58 -10.45
C THR A 74 18.89 -14.47 -9.90
N GLU A 75 19.50 -13.46 -9.28
CA GLU A 75 18.83 -12.30 -8.69
C GLU A 75 18.11 -11.49 -9.78
N SER A 76 18.73 -11.34 -10.94
CA SER A 76 18.13 -10.67 -12.10
C SER A 76 16.90 -11.42 -12.63
N LYS A 77 16.91 -12.76 -12.61
CA LYS A 77 15.74 -13.58 -12.98
C LYS A 77 14.61 -13.43 -11.95
N ASN A 78 14.96 -13.40 -10.66
CA ASN A 78 13.99 -13.19 -9.58
C ASN A 78 13.36 -11.79 -9.67
N PHE A 79 14.19 -10.76 -9.86
CA PHE A 79 13.73 -9.38 -10.00
C PHE A 79 12.80 -9.20 -11.21
N LYS A 80 13.08 -9.83 -12.36
CA LYS A 80 12.16 -9.82 -13.51
C LYS A 80 10.77 -10.35 -13.18
N SER A 81 10.67 -11.37 -12.31
CA SER A 81 9.37 -11.92 -11.91
C SER A 81 8.60 -10.91 -11.04
N VAL A 82 9.31 -10.24 -10.13
CA VAL A 82 8.75 -9.15 -9.29
C VAL A 82 8.33 -7.97 -10.16
N ASP A 83 9.16 -7.55 -11.12
CA ASP A 83 8.88 -6.44 -12.03
C ASP A 83 7.59 -6.66 -12.83
N VAL A 84 7.41 -7.85 -13.41
CA VAL A 84 6.17 -8.21 -14.12
C VAL A 84 4.96 -8.15 -13.19
N PHE A 85 5.09 -8.68 -11.97
CA PHE A 85 4.02 -8.62 -10.98
C PHE A 85 3.65 -7.18 -10.60
N CYS A 86 4.63 -6.36 -10.24
CA CYS A 86 4.44 -4.95 -9.87
C CYS A 86 3.80 -4.16 -11.00
N ARG A 87 4.31 -4.27 -12.24
CA ARG A 87 3.70 -3.59 -13.40
C ARG A 87 2.26 -4.03 -13.64
N LYS A 88 1.95 -5.33 -13.52
CA LYS A 88 0.58 -5.83 -13.67
C LYS A 88 -0.33 -5.30 -12.56
N PHE A 89 0.16 -5.28 -11.33
CA PHE A 89 -0.57 -4.75 -10.18
C PHE A 89 -0.89 -3.25 -10.36
N MET A 90 0.11 -2.42 -10.67
CA MET A 90 -0.07 -0.99 -10.93
C MET A 90 -1.07 -0.72 -12.06
N ASN A 91 -1.00 -1.48 -13.16
CA ASN A 91 -1.96 -1.39 -14.27
C ASN A 91 -3.39 -1.77 -13.88
N THR A 92 -3.54 -2.70 -12.93
CA THR A 92 -4.85 -3.13 -12.43
C THR A 92 -5.48 -2.04 -11.58
N VAL A 93 -4.67 -1.38 -10.74
CA VAL A 93 -5.16 -0.29 -9.89
C VAL A 93 -5.48 0.96 -10.71
N GLN A 94 -4.68 1.30 -11.72
CA GLN A 94 -4.95 2.46 -12.59
C GLN A 94 -6.25 2.31 -13.42
N LYS A 95 -6.69 1.08 -13.71
CA LYS A 95 -7.88 0.80 -14.53
C LYS A 95 -9.20 0.80 -13.75
N ARG A 96 -9.16 0.97 -12.44
CA ARG A 96 -10.35 1.08 -11.58
C ARG A 96 -10.51 2.51 -11.11
#